data_AF-A0A2N5A610-F1
#
_entry.id   AF-A0A2N5A610-F1
#
_cell.length_a   1.000
_cell.length_b   1.000
_cell.length_c   1.000
_cell.angle_alpha   90.00
_cell.angle_beta   90.00
_cell.angle_gamma   90.00
#
_symmetry.space_group_name_H-M   'P 1'
#
loop_
_entity.id
_entity.type
_entity.pdbx_description
1 polymer ?
#
loop_
_entity_poly.entity_id
_entity_poly.type
_entity_poly.pdbx_seq_one_letter_code
_entity_poly.pdbx_strand_id
1 'polypeptide(L)'
;MLRTSLTKTACLLPLLALCLSGCGLTQRVSEGTKTAFNAVFYKKINTLHLDFTAREALNTDARENHSLSEPVVVRIYQLKDRQTFDRLVYQQLLEEGDILLAADLLASRDVV
;
A
#
# COMPACT_ATOMS: atom_id res chain seq x y z
N MET A 1 -5.88 -66.01 -14.35
CA MET A 1 -4.81 -65.09 -14.83
C MET A 1 -5.08 -63.63 -14.42
N LEU A 2 -5.40 -63.34 -13.15
CA LEU A 2 -5.86 -62.01 -12.72
C LEU A 2 -5.12 -61.50 -11.47
N ARG A 3 -3.78 -61.56 -11.47
CA ARG A 3 -2.95 -61.04 -10.37
C ARG A 3 -1.84 -60.09 -10.80
N THR A 4 -1.60 -59.91 -12.10
CA THR A 4 -0.49 -59.11 -12.63
C THR A 4 -0.86 -57.65 -12.96
N SER A 5 -2.16 -57.30 -12.99
CA SER A 5 -2.62 -55.93 -13.29
C SER A 5 -2.66 -55.02 -12.05
N LEU A 6 -2.92 -55.59 -10.87
CA LEU A 6 -3.10 -54.83 -9.62
C LEU A 6 -1.79 -54.22 -9.08
N THR A 7 -0.64 -54.81 -9.40
CA THR A 7 0.68 -54.34 -8.96
C THR A 7 1.22 -53.17 -9.79
N LYS A 8 0.78 -53.00 -11.05
CA LYS A 8 1.21 -51.88 -11.90
C LYS A 8 0.61 -50.53 -11.47
N THR A 9 -0.63 -50.52 -10.99
CA THR A 9 -1.30 -49.31 -10.46
C THR A 9 -0.85 -48.95 -9.05
N ALA A 10 -0.46 -49.94 -8.23
CA ALA A 10 0.05 -49.71 -6.87
C ALA A 10 1.38 -48.94 -6.82
N CYS A 11 2.19 -48.99 -7.87
CA CYS A 11 3.47 -48.25 -7.96
C CYS A 11 3.30 -46.81 -8.49
N LEU A 12 2.21 -46.52 -9.23
CA LEU A 12 1.94 -45.20 -9.82
C LEU A 12 1.42 -44.18 -8.79
N LEU A 13 0.63 -44.63 -7.80
CA LEU A 13 0.09 -43.82 -6.71
C LEU A 13 1.17 -43.16 -5.83
N PRO A 14 2.19 -43.89 -5.31
CA PRO A 14 3.25 -43.27 -4.52
C PRO A 14 4.16 -42.37 -5.37
N LEU A 15 4.36 -42.68 -6.66
CA LEU A 15 5.13 -41.81 -7.58
C LEU A 15 4.44 -40.46 -7.78
N LEU A 16 3.11 -40.48 -7.96
CA LEU A 16 2.30 -39.26 -8.08
C LEU A 16 2.32 -38.45 -6.78
N ALA A 17 2.17 -39.11 -5.62
CA ALA A 17 2.26 -38.47 -4.31
C ALA A 17 3.63 -37.80 -4.07
N LEU A 18 4.72 -38.45 -4.49
CA LEU A 18 6.08 -37.88 -4.45
C LEU A 18 6.20 -36.65 -5.35
N CYS A 19 5.70 -36.69 -6.59
CA CYS A 19 5.70 -35.54 -7.50
C CYS A 19 4.86 -34.36 -6.97
N LEU A 20 3.68 -34.62 -6.39
CA LEU A 20 2.84 -33.58 -5.78
C LEU A 20 3.48 -32.96 -4.53
N SER A 21 4.14 -33.77 -3.69
CA SER A 21 4.87 -33.27 -2.51
C SER A 21 6.12 -32.46 -2.88
N GLY A 22 6.79 -32.81 -3.99
CA GLY A 22 7.94 -32.10 -4.53
C GLY A 22 7.61 -30.67 -4.99
N CYS A 23 6.51 -30.47 -5.72
CA CYS A 23 6.08 -29.13 -6.16
C CYS A 23 5.72 -28.23 -4.99
N GLY A 24 5.04 -28.75 -3.97
CA GLY A 24 4.67 -27.98 -2.78
C GLY A 24 5.89 -27.51 -1.98
N LEU A 25 6.94 -28.33 -1.90
CA LEU A 25 8.16 -27.99 -1.17
C LEU A 25 8.99 -26.92 -1.89
N THR A 26 9.19 -27.06 -3.21
CA THR A 26 9.93 -26.06 -4.00
C THR A 26 9.20 -24.71 -4.05
N GLN A 27 7.87 -24.75 -4.17
CA GLN A 27 7.04 -23.55 -4.10
C GLN A 27 7.20 -22.84 -2.75
N ARG A 28 7.15 -23.59 -1.64
CA ARG A 28 7.26 -23.03 -0.29
C ARG A 28 8.65 -22.45 -0.01
N VAL A 29 9.73 -23.10 -0.48
CA VAL A 29 11.11 -22.57 -0.36
C VAL A 29 11.30 -21.31 -1.21
N SER A 30 10.75 -21.30 -2.43
CA SER A 30 10.78 -20.13 -3.32
C SER A 30 10.06 -18.92 -2.72
N GLU A 31 8.82 -19.12 -2.24
CA GLU A 31 8.03 -18.09 -1.56
C GLU A 31 8.71 -17.60 -0.27
N GLY A 32 9.28 -18.51 0.52
CA GLY A 32 10.04 -18.19 1.72
C GLY A 32 11.27 -17.34 1.44
N THR A 33 12.03 -17.66 0.39
CA THR A 33 13.21 -16.91 -0.04
C THR A 33 12.83 -15.50 -0.52
N LYS A 34 11.77 -15.39 -1.33
CA LYS A 34 11.23 -14.09 -1.77
C LYS A 34 10.78 -13.23 -0.59
N THR A 35 10.15 -13.84 0.41
CA THR A 35 9.67 -13.15 1.61
C THR A 35 10.83 -12.67 2.47
N ALA A 36 11.83 -13.52 2.72
CA ALA A 36 13.04 -13.15 3.44
C ALA A 36 13.82 -12.04 2.72
N PHE A 37 13.96 -12.13 1.40
CA PHE A 37 14.60 -11.09 0.59
C PHE A 37 13.85 -9.75 0.70
N ASN A 38 12.54 -9.74 0.51
CA ASN A 38 11.76 -8.51 0.65
C ASN A 38 11.82 -7.95 2.08
N ALA A 39 11.77 -8.79 3.11
CA ALA A 39 11.84 -8.33 4.50
C ALA A 39 13.18 -7.63 4.82
N VAL A 40 14.29 -8.12 4.26
CA VAL A 40 15.63 -7.57 4.50
C VAL A 40 15.93 -6.37 3.60
N PHE A 41 15.56 -6.44 2.32
CA PHE A 41 16.00 -5.48 1.31
C PHE A 41 14.92 -4.47 0.91
N TYR A 42 13.64 -4.77 1.16
CA TYR A 42 12.51 -3.88 0.89
C TYR A 42 11.70 -3.62 2.17
N LYS A 43 12.11 -2.59 2.91
CA LYS A 43 11.37 -2.14 4.10
C LYS A 43 9.93 -1.80 3.71
N LYS A 44 8.98 -2.65 4.11
CA LYS A 44 7.56 -2.42 3.88
C LYS A 44 7.05 -1.35 4.86
N ILE A 45 6.68 -0.18 4.35
CA ILE A 45 6.02 0.87 5.14
C ILE A 45 4.51 0.68 5.01
N ASN A 46 3.87 0.17 6.08
CA ASN A 46 2.42 -0.06 6.09
C ASN A 46 1.64 1.06 6.79
N THR A 47 2.33 1.86 7.62
CA THR A 47 1.73 2.90 8.44
C THR A 47 2.53 4.17 8.26
N LEU A 48 1.85 5.24 7.87
CA LEU A 48 2.40 6.59 7.84
C LEU A 48 2.06 7.27 9.16
N HIS A 49 3.09 7.63 9.93
CA HIS A 49 2.93 8.43 11.15
C HIS A 49 3.25 9.88 10.80
N LEU A 50 2.27 10.77 10.97
CA LEU A 50 2.43 12.21 10.82
C LEU A 50 2.10 12.86 12.16
N ASP A 51 2.92 13.82 12.55
CA ASP A 51 2.71 14.66 13.72
C ASP A 51 2.74 16.12 13.26
N PHE A 52 1.73 16.88 13.65
CA PHE A 52 1.54 18.27 13.25
C PHE A 52 1.64 19.15 14.48
N THR A 53 2.64 20.04 14.49
CA THR A 53 2.80 21.04 15.54
C THR A 53 2.58 22.42 14.94
N ALA A 54 1.52 23.10 15.38
CA ALA A 54 1.25 24.48 14.99
C ALA A 54 2.14 25.47 15.75
N ARG A 55 2.44 26.61 15.12
CA ARG A 55 3.02 27.76 15.81
C ARG A 55 1.93 28.54 16.54
N GLU A 56 2.31 29.36 17.51
CA GLU A 56 1.37 30.21 18.25
C GLU A 56 0.60 31.19 17.34
N ALA A 57 1.25 31.73 16.30
CA ALA A 57 0.60 32.50 15.26
C ALA A 57 0.39 31.62 14.01
N LEU A 58 -0.81 31.06 13.87
CA LEU A 58 -1.25 30.22 12.76
C LEU A 58 -2.43 30.87 12.01
N ASN A 59 -2.41 30.79 10.67
CA ASN A 59 -3.53 31.22 9.81
C ASN A 59 -4.09 32.62 10.13
N THR A 60 -3.20 33.59 10.37
CA THR A 60 -3.56 34.97 10.72
C THR A 60 -3.97 35.77 9.49
N ASP A 61 -5.09 36.49 9.53
CA ASP A 61 -5.45 37.48 8.50
C ASP A 61 -4.65 38.78 8.67
N ALA A 62 -3.74 39.07 7.74
CA ALA A 62 -2.91 40.28 7.74
C ALA A 62 -3.70 41.58 7.46
N ARG A 63 -4.97 41.48 7.07
CA ARG A 63 -5.86 42.63 6.85
C ARG A 63 -6.46 43.15 8.16
N GLU A 64 -6.44 42.33 9.20
CA GLU A 64 -6.93 42.67 10.54
C GLU A 64 -5.80 43.32 11.37
N ASN A 65 -6.08 44.44 12.02
CA ASN A 65 -5.09 45.17 12.83
C ASN A 65 -4.61 44.36 14.06
N HIS A 66 -5.43 43.44 14.55
CA HIS A 66 -5.15 42.55 15.68
C HIS A 66 -5.44 41.11 15.28
N SER A 67 -4.67 40.61 14.31
CA SER A 67 -4.88 39.28 13.76
C SER A 67 -4.67 38.19 14.82
N LEU A 68 -5.72 37.42 15.09
CA LEU A 68 -5.69 36.27 15.99
C LEU A 68 -5.25 35.03 15.22
N SER A 69 -4.72 34.06 15.96
CA SER A 69 -4.44 32.74 15.40
C SER A 69 -5.76 32.03 15.12
N GLU A 70 -5.93 31.53 13.90
CA GLU A 70 -7.13 30.81 13.47
C GLU A 70 -6.84 29.33 13.21
N PRO A 71 -7.82 28.44 13.35
CA PRO A 71 -7.69 27.05 12.95
C PRO A 71 -7.35 26.91 11.46
N VAL A 72 -6.58 25.88 11.10
CA VAL A 72 -6.32 25.54 9.70
C VAL A 72 -6.63 24.07 9.47
N VAL A 73 -7.34 23.76 8.39
CA VAL A 73 -7.54 22.38 7.97
C VAL A 73 -6.36 21.96 7.11
N VAL A 74 -5.72 20.84 7.45
CA VAL A 74 -4.67 20.22 6.65
C VAL A 74 -5.25 18.97 5.99
N ARG A 75 -5.20 18.93 4.66
CA ARG A 75 -5.59 17.77 3.86
C ARG A 75 -4.37 16.98 3.41
N ILE A 76 -4.35 15.70 3.75
CA ILE A 76 -3.31 14.75 3.39
C ILE A 76 -3.82 13.87 2.26
N TYR A 77 -3.13 13.90 1.11
CA TYR A 77 -3.38 13.00 -0.01
C TYR A 77 -2.30 11.92 -0.07
N GLN A 78 -2.72 10.66 -0.13
CA GLN A 78 -1.88 9.55 -0.53
C GLN A 78 -2.07 9.32 -2.02
N LEU A 79 -1.02 9.53 -2.82
CA LEU A 79 -1.07 9.44 -4.28
C LEU A 79 -0.14 8.34 -4.81
N LYS A 80 -0.50 7.75 -5.95
CA LYS A 80 0.37 6.86 -6.74
C LYS A 80 1.52 7.64 -7.39
N ASP A 81 1.20 8.81 -7.94
CA ASP A 81 2.13 9.75 -8.57
C ASP A 81 1.72 11.20 -8.23
N ARG A 82 2.69 12.12 -8.24
CA ARG A 82 2.48 13.52 -7.82
C ARG A 82 2.29 14.51 -8.97
N GLN A 83 2.47 14.11 -10.24
CA GLN A 83 2.50 15.05 -11.37
C GLN A 83 1.20 15.85 -11.52
N THR A 84 0.05 15.21 -11.34
CA THR A 84 -1.24 15.89 -11.42
C THR A 84 -1.35 16.93 -10.30
N PHE A 85 -1.05 16.53 -9.06
CA PHE A 85 -1.06 17.41 -7.89
C PHE A 85 -0.19 18.66 -8.08
N ASP A 86 1.03 18.50 -8.59
CA ASP A 86 1.98 19.60 -8.79
C ASP A 86 1.53 20.64 -9.84
N ARG A 87 0.61 20.27 -10.73
CA ARG A 87 0.08 21.16 -11.78
C ARG A 87 -1.20 21.87 -11.36
N LEU A 88 -1.90 21.37 -10.35
CA LEU A 88 -3.14 21.97 -9.87
C LEU A 88 -2.86 23.21 -9.02
N VAL A 89 -3.73 24.21 -9.13
CA VAL A 89 -3.68 25.38 -8.26
C VAL A 89 -4.46 25.14 -6.97
N TYR A 90 -4.19 25.97 -5.95
CA TYR A 90 -4.83 25.84 -4.64
C TYR A 90 -6.36 25.74 -4.71
N GLN A 91 -7.00 26.61 -5.50
CA GLN A 91 -8.46 26.62 -5.59
C GLN A 91 -9.02 25.31 -6.17
N GLN A 92 -8.36 24.74 -7.18
CA GLN A 92 -8.73 23.44 -7.74
C GLN A 92 -8.55 22.31 -6.73
N LEU A 93 -7.47 22.32 -5.94
CA LEU A 93 -7.24 21.34 -4.89
C LEU A 93 -8.24 21.45 -3.73
N LEU A 94 -8.68 22.68 -3.42
CA LEU A 94 -9.64 22.96 -2.35
C LEU A 94 -11.06 22.51 -2.73
N GLU A 95 -11.49 22.87 -3.93
CA GLU A 95 -12.88 22.67 -4.40
C GLU A 95 -13.08 21.29 -5.03
N GLU A 96 -12.12 20.80 -5.80
CA GLU A 96 -12.27 19.63 -6.69
C GLU A 96 -11.17 18.58 -6.54
N GLY A 97 -10.34 18.66 -5.50
CA GLY A 97 -9.14 17.83 -5.34
C GLY A 97 -9.40 16.32 -5.44
N ASP A 98 -10.49 15.82 -4.84
CA ASP A 98 -10.84 14.38 -4.89
C ASP A 98 -11.20 13.90 -6.30
N ILE A 99 -11.70 14.81 -7.16
CA ILE A 99 -12.08 14.53 -8.54
C ILE A 99 -10.85 14.62 -9.44
N LEU A 100 -10.11 15.72 -9.34
CA LEU A 100 -8.97 16.00 -10.21
C LEU A 100 -7.79 15.05 -9.95
N LEU A 101 -7.67 14.51 -8.73
CA LEU A 101 -6.63 13.53 -8.37
C LEU A 101 -7.11 12.07 -8.47
N ALA A 102 -8.35 11.80 -8.87
CA ALA A 102 -8.99 10.48 -8.74
C ALA A 102 -8.18 9.32 -9.36
N ALA A 103 -7.45 9.55 -10.46
CA ALA A 103 -6.63 8.52 -11.10
C ALA A 103 -5.47 8.04 -10.20
N ASP A 104 -4.89 8.96 -9.43
CA ASP A 104 -3.71 8.73 -8.59
C ASP A 104 -4.06 8.60 -7.10
N LEU A 105 -5.25 9.02 -6.69
CA LEU A 105 -5.67 9.03 -5.29
C LEU A 105 -5.83 7.61 -4.72
N LEU A 106 -5.12 7.34 -3.63
CA LEU A 106 -5.19 6.09 -2.85
C LEU A 106 -5.97 6.29 -1.56
N ALA A 107 -5.77 7.44 -0.89
CA ALA A 107 -6.47 7.81 0.32
C ALA A 107 -6.40 9.34 0.52
N SER A 108 -7.39 9.89 1.23
CA SER A 108 -7.41 11.28 1.67
C SER A 108 -7.79 11.36 3.15
N ARG A 109 -7.22 12.31 3.89
CA ARG A 109 -7.52 12.58 5.31
C ARG A 109 -7.42 14.07 5.59
N ASP A 110 -8.43 14.60 6.28
CA ASP A 110 -8.44 15.96 6.80
C ASP A 110 -8.16 15.93 8.31
N VAL A 111 -7.31 16.85 8.77
CA VAL A 111 -7.04 17.11 10.20
C VAL A 111 -7.17 18.61 10.48
N VAL A 112 -7.57 18.95 11.70
CA VAL A 112 -7.75 20.34 12.18
C VAL A 112 -6.89 20.53 13.41
#